data_AF-A0A7S3X1W7-F1
#
_entry.id   AF-A0A7S3X1W7-F1
#
_cell.length_a   1.000
_cell.length_b   1.000
_cell.length_c   1.000
_cell.angle_alpha   90.00
_cell.angle_beta   90.00
_cell.angle_gamma   90.00
#
_symmetry.space_group_name_H-M   'P 1'
#
loop_
_entity.id
_entity.type
_entity.pdbx_description
1 polymer ?
#
loop_
_entity_poly.entity_id
_entity_poly.type
_entity_poly.pdbx_seq_one_letter_code
_entity_poly.pdbx_strand_id
1 'polypeptide(L)'
;PFPYAQMAIVLLFVMVVGTPVAMCYWTNNEWAAAFLTFIAIVCLTCLELIADQLDNPFGDDDNDLPCHDFQNDINDTLKLLLTPECENSPDMRPFSMAYLEGTLQRANSAVSFADGFVSFGETEPDANYDGHTDEVVTAAALPGEQAMAPMSKLGSE
;
A
#
# COMPACT_ATOMS: atom_id res chain seq x y z
N PRO A 1 14.88 -14.77 -4.24
CA PRO A 1 16.06 -15.04 -5.11
C PRO A 1 16.73 -16.35 -4.68
N PHE A 2 17.18 -17.17 -5.62
CA PHE A 2 17.70 -18.52 -5.37
C PHE A 2 18.72 -18.64 -4.20
N PRO A 3 19.75 -17.78 -4.07
CA PRO A 3 20.69 -17.90 -2.95
C PRO A 3 20.06 -17.61 -1.60
N TYR A 4 19.00 -16.79 -1.52
CA TYR A 4 18.33 -16.49 -0.24
C TYR A 4 17.63 -17.72 0.33
N ALA A 5 16.85 -18.43 -0.50
CA ALA A 5 16.19 -19.68 -0.10
C ALA A 5 17.21 -20.75 0.33
N GLN A 6 18.34 -20.85 -0.37
CA GLN A 6 19.43 -21.76 0.04
C GLN A 6 19.99 -21.42 1.41
N MET A 7 20.16 -20.13 1.73
CA MET A 7 20.64 -19.72 3.05
C MET A 7 19.65 -20.04 4.16
N ALA A 8 18.33 -19.94 3.91
CA ALA A 8 17.30 -20.32 4.87
C ALA A 8 17.36 -21.82 5.20
N ILE A 9 17.44 -22.68 4.18
CA ILE A 9 17.59 -24.12 4.34
C ILE A 9 18.90 -24.47 5.09
N VAL A 10 20.03 -23.83 4.74
CA VAL A 10 21.31 -24.04 5.44
C VAL A 10 21.21 -23.61 6.90
N LEU A 11 20.57 -22.48 7.19
CA LEU A 11 20.35 -22.02 8.57
C LEU A 11 19.47 -23.00 9.35
N LEU A 12 18.43 -23.53 8.72
CA LEU A 12 17.58 -24.56 9.33
C LEU A 12 18.40 -25.81 9.68
N PHE A 13 19.27 -26.29 8.79
CA PHE A 13 20.16 -27.42 9.10
C PHE A 13 21.09 -27.13 10.29
N VAL A 14 21.65 -25.92 10.37
CA VAL A 14 22.47 -25.52 11.52
C VAL A 14 21.65 -25.53 12.81
N MET A 15 20.39 -25.09 12.78
CA MET A 15 19.51 -25.13 13.95
C MET A 15 19.12 -26.57 14.33
N VAL A 16 18.81 -27.43 13.37
CA VAL A 16 18.47 -28.84 13.62
C VAL A 16 19.60 -29.57 14.36
N VAL A 17 20.86 -29.26 14.04
CA VAL A 17 22.02 -29.85 14.75
C VAL A 17 22.40 -29.06 16.00
N GLY A 18 22.30 -27.73 15.96
CA GLY A 18 22.72 -26.84 17.05
C GLY A 18 21.77 -26.87 18.26
N THR A 19 20.46 -26.90 18.03
CA THR A 19 19.44 -26.94 19.09
C THR A 19 19.57 -28.16 20.02
N PRO A 20 19.75 -29.41 19.54
CA PRO A 20 19.94 -30.54 20.44
C PRO A 20 21.23 -30.45 21.25
N VAL A 21 22.33 -30.01 20.64
CA VAL A 21 23.59 -29.79 21.35
C VAL A 21 23.39 -28.75 22.46
N ALA A 22 22.78 -27.60 22.15
CA ALA A 22 22.53 -26.54 23.11
C ALA A 22 21.63 -27.00 24.27
N MET A 23 20.59 -27.77 23.98
CA MET A 23 19.64 -28.25 25.01
C MET A 23 20.26 -29.31 25.93
N CYS A 24 21.15 -30.16 25.42
CA CYS A 24 21.94 -31.08 26.25
C CYS A 24 22.89 -30.36 27.21
N TYR A 25 23.44 -29.19 26.82
CA TYR A 25 24.26 -28.36 27.72
C TYR A 25 23.43 -27.56 28.72
N TRP A 26 22.22 -27.13 28.34
CA TRP A 26 21.43 -26.23 29.16
C TRP A 26 20.58 -26.95 30.22
N THR A 27 20.14 -28.18 29.94
CA THR A 27 19.19 -28.91 30.79
C THR A 27 19.82 -30.18 31.35
N ASN A 28 19.82 -30.33 32.69
CA ASN A 28 20.31 -31.53 33.37
C ASN A 28 19.32 -32.72 33.30
N ASN A 29 18.10 -32.50 32.80
CA ASN A 29 17.07 -33.53 32.64
C ASN A 29 16.94 -33.94 31.16
N GLU A 30 17.30 -35.19 30.88
CA GLU A 30 17.32 -35.79 29.54
C GLU A 30 15.95 -35.75 28.84
N TRP A 31 14.86 -35.99 29.60
CA TRP A 31 13.50 -35.98 29.05
C TRP A 31 13.05 -34.57 28.64
N ALA A 32 13.36 -33.58 29.46
CA ALA A 32 13.05 -32.19 29.15
C ALA A 32 13.85 -31.70 27.94
N ALA A 33 15.14 -32.08 27.84
CA ALA A 33 15.97 -31.78 26.68
C ALA A 33 15.39 -32.41 25.40
N ALA A 34 15.01 -33.68 25.41
CA ALA A 34 14.40 -34.35 24.25
C ALA A 34 13.07 -33.71 23.82
N PHE A 35 12.21 -33.36 24.78
CA PHE A 35 10.92 -32.75 24.48
C PHE A 35 11.04 -31.34 23.91
N LEU A 36 11.89 -30.50 24.51
CA LEU A 36 12.10 -29.12 24.06
C LEU A 36 12.82 -29.06 22.70
N THR A 37 13.78 -29.96 22.46
CA THR A 37 14.43 -30.07 21.15
C THR A 37 13.46 -30.51 20.06
N PHE A 38 12.61 -31.48 20.35
CA PHE A 38 11.56 -31.92 19.43
C PHE A 38 10.63 -30.77 19.05
N ILE A 39 10.08 -30.05 20.04
CA ILE A 39 9.18 -28.92 19.78
C ILE A 39 9.88 -27.83 18.96
N ALA A 40 11.12 -27.48 19.33
CA ALA A 40 11.86 -26.43 18.64
C ALA A 40 12.14 -26.79 17.18
N ILE A 41 12.61 -28.01 16.91
CA ILE A 41 12.90 -28.49 15.55
C ILE A 41 11.62 -28.57 14.72
N VAL A 42 10.53 -29.13 15.26
CA VAL A 42 9.24 -29.21 14.56
C VAL A 42 8.73 -27.82 14.23
N CYS A 43 8.76 -26.88 15.18
CA CYS A 43 8.33 -25.50 14.95
C CYS A 43 9.12 -24.82 13.82
N LEU A 44 10.46 -24.92 13.86
CA LEU A 44 11.31 -24.34 12.81
C LEU A 44 11.11 -25.00 11.45
N THR A 45 10.89 -26.32 11.41
CA THR A 45 10.62 -27.05 10.17
C THR A 45 9.25 -26.68 9.59
N CYS A 46 8.22 -26.56 10.43
CA CYS A 46 6.90 -26.10 9.98
C CYS A 46 6.95 -24.68 9.43
N LEU A 47 7.72 -23.77 10.07
CA LEU A 47 7.89 -22.40 9.58
C LEU A 47 8.52 -22.37 8.19
N GLU A 48 9.56 -23.18 7.95
CA GLU A 48 10.19 -23.27 6.62
C GLU A 48 9.21 -23.82 5.57
N LEU A 49 8.43 -24.86 5.90
CA LEU A 49 7.44 -25.43 4.97
C LEU A 49 6.32 -24.43 4.63
N ILE A 50 5.87 -23.64 5.61
CA ILE A 50 4.88 -22.58 5.37
C ILE A 50 5.50 -21.47 4.50
N ALA A 51 6.75 -21.10 4.77
CA ALA A 51 7.45 -20.09 3.97
C ALA A 51 7.60 -20.52 2.51
N ASP A 52 7.88 -21.81 2.26
CA ASP A 52 8.00 -22.38 0.92
C ASP A 52 6.66 -22.29 0.15
N GLN A 53 5.54 -22.65 0.79
CA GLN A 53 4.21 -22.49 0.19
C GLN A 53 3.88 -21.02 -0.09
N LEU A 54 4.25 -20.11 0.81
CA LEU A 54 3.98 -18.67 0.64
C LEU A 54 4.85 -17.99 -0.43
N ASP A 55 5.99 -18.56 -0.81
CA ASP A 55 6.87 -17.99 -1.84
C ASP A 55 6.29 -18.20 -3.26
N ASN A 56 5.40 -19.17 -3.45
CA ASN A 56 4.71 -19.44 -4.72
C ASN A 56 3.16 -19.51 -4.59
N PRO A 57 2.49 -18.40 -4.25
CA PRO A 57 1.05 -18.38 -3.93
C PRO A 57 0.12 -18.55 -5.16
N PHE A 58 0.69 -18.67 -6.35
CA PHE A 58 -0.01 -18.82 -7.62
C PHE A 58 0.24 -20.19 -8.26
N GLY A 59 0.69 -21.15 -7.46
CA GLY A 59 0.88 -22.54 -7.88
C GLY A 59 -0.44 -23.31 -7.95
N ASP A 60 -0.33 -24.62 -7.72
CA ASP A 60 -1.44 -25.58 -7.74
C ASP A 60 -1.62 -26.30 -6.37
N ASP A 61 -1.04 -25.78 -5.29
CA ASP A 61 -1.19 -26.33 -3.94
C ASP A 61 -2.59 -26.00 -3.37
N ASP A 62 -3.06 -26.82 -2.41
CA ASP A 62 -4.40 -26.66 -1.81
C ASP A 62 -4.63 -25.27 -1.15
N ASN A 63 -3.54 -24.59 -0.76
CA ASN A 63 -3.58 -23.27 -0.12
C ASN A 63 -3.25 -22.12 -1.08
N ASP A 64 -3.13 -22.38 -2.38
CA ASP A 64 -2.84 -21.36 -3.38
C ASP A 64 -4.09 -20.55 -3.74
N LEU A 65 -3.85 -19.40 -4.35
CA LEU A 65 -4.91 -18.50 -4.77
C LEU A 65 -5.67 -19.08 -5.99
N PRO A 66 -7.01 -19.02 -6.00
CA PRO A 66 -7.81 -19.51 -7.12
C PRO A 66 -7.74 -18.53 -8.31
N CYS A 67 -6.61 -18.53 -9.01
CA CYS A 67 -6.32 -17.60 -10.09
C CYS A 67 -7.29 -17.73 -11.27
N HIS A 68 -7.76 -18.96 -11.54
CA HIS A 68 -8.73 -19.22 -12.59
C HIS A 68 -10.07 -18.54 -12.30
N ASP A 69 -10.53 -18.57 -11.05
CA ASP A 69 -11.78 -17.93 -10.65
C ASP A 69 -11.65 -16.42 -10.75
N PHE A 70 -10.53 -15.85 -10.28
CA PHE A 70 -10.26 -14.41 -10.45
C PHE A 70 -10.21 -13.99 -11.91
N GLN A 71 -9.60 -14.80 -12.79
CA GLN A 71 -9.56 -14.52 -14.21
C GLN A 71 -10.96 -14.56 -14.83
N ASN A 72 -11.81 -15.50 -14.41
CA ASN A 72 -13.19 -15.60 -14.88
C ASN A 72 -14.02 -14.38 -14.42
N ASP A 73 -13.90 -13.97 -13.17
CA ASP A 73 -14.58 -12.79 -12.63
C ASP A 73 -14.19 -11.50 -13.36
N ILE A 74 -12.89 -11.34 -13.68
CA ILE A 74 -12.39 -10.23 -14.49
C ILE A 74 -13.00 -10.29 -15.89
N ASN A 75 -12.98 -11.46 -16.53
CA ASN A 75 -13.54 -11.62 -17.87
C ASN A 75 -15.03 -11.28 -17.92
N ASP A 76 -15.80 -11.66 -16.90
CA ASP A 76 -17.23 -11.36 -16.82
C ASP A 76 -17.49 -9.88 -16.55
N THR A 77 -16.66 -9.24 -15.74
CA THR A 77 -16.70 -7.77 -15.56
C THR A 77 -16.36 -7.04 -16.85
N LEU A 78 -15.38 -7.51 -17.61
CA LEU A 78 -15.03 -6.94 -18.92
C LEU A 78 -16.18 -7.09 -19.92
N LYS A 79 -16.87 -8.24 -19.93
CA LYS A 79 -18.09 -8.42 -20.74
C LYS A 79 -19.20 -7.47 -20.32
N LEU A 80 -19.36 -7.21 -19.02
CA LEU A 80 -20.33 -6.24 -18.51
C LEU A 80 -20.03 -4.82 -19.02
N LEU A 81 -18.75 -4.41 -19.04
CA LEU A 81 -18.37 -3.09 -19.53
C LEU A 81 -18.62 -2.89 -21.04
N LEU A 82 -18.75 -3.99 -21.79
CA LEU A 82 -19.10 -3.97 -23.22
C LEU A 82 -20.61 -3.91 -23.45
N THR A 83 -21.46 -3.96 -22.42
CA THR A 83 -22.91 -3.87 -22.59
C THR A 83 -23.32 -2.43 -22.88
N PRO A 84 -24.37 -2.21 -23.71
CA PRO A 84 -24.78 -0.87 -24.14
C PRO A 84 -25.23 0.03 -22.97
N GLU A 85 -25.57 -0.54 -21.82
CA GLU A 85 -25.88 0.19 -20.60
C GLU A 85 -24.66 0.92 -20.02
N CYS A 86 -23.45 0.43 -20.26
CA CYS A 86 -22.20 1.05 -19.84
C CYS A 86 -21.64 2.07 -20.86
N GLU A 87 -22.22 2.15 -22.07
CA GLU A 87 -21.81 3.12 -23.10
C GLU A 87 -22.23 4.56 -22.72
N ASN A 88 -23.30 4.70 -21.95
CA ASN A 88 -23.81 5.99 -21.52
C ASN A 88 -23.42 6.23 -20.06
N SER A 89 -22.71 7.34 -19.80
CA SER A 89 -22.48 7.78 -18.42
C SER A 89 -23.83 8.00 -17.74
N PRO A 90 -24.03 7.54 -16.49
CA PRO A 90 -25.26 7.79 -15.76
C PRO A 90 -25.51 9.29 -15.63
N ASP A 91 -26.77 9.69 -15.77
CA ASP A 91 -27.16 11.09 -15.67
C ASP A 91 -26.91 11.62 -14.25
N MET A 92 -26.30 12.80 -14.17
CA MET A 92 -25.92 13.38 -12.89
C MET A 92 -27.16 13.96 -12.22
N ARG A 93 -27.30 13.75 -10.91
CA ARG A 93 -28.38 14.39 -10.16
C ARG A 93 -28.25 15.92 -10.24
N PRO A 94 -29.37 16.67 -10.23
CA PRO A 94 -29.34 18.13 -10.37
C PRO A 94 -28.46 18.83 -9.33
N PHE A 95 -28.42 18.29 -8.10
CA PHE A 95 -27.60 18.81 -7.02
C PHE A 95 -26.09 18.66 -7.26
N SER A 96 -25.66 17.55 -7.87
CA SER A 96 -24.24 17.32 -8.20
C SER A 96 -23.77 18.18 -9.38
N MET A 97 -24.65 18.47 -10.35
CA MET A 97 -24.32 19.38 -11.46
C MET A 97 -24.06 20.80 -10.96
N ALA A 98 -24.91 21.35 -10.09
CA ALA A 98 -24.71 22.67 -9.51
C ALA A 98 -23.40 22.78 -8.70
N TYR A 99 -23.03 21.71 -7.98
CA TYR A 99 -21.76 21.64 -7.26
C TYR A 99 -20.56 21.55 -8.21
N LEU A 100 -20.67 20.76 -9.27
CA LEU A 100 -19.62 20.56 -10.26
C LEU A 100 -19.38 21.83 -11.09
N GLU A 101 -20.44 22.53 -11.49
CA GLU A 101 -20.34 23.85 -12.12
C GLU A 101 -19.65 24.86 -11.19
N GLY A 102 -20.03 24.88 -9.90
CA GLY A 102 -19.40 25.75 -8.91
C GLY A 102 -17.91 25.45 -8.71
N THR A 103 -17.50 24.18 -8.75
CA THR A 103 -16.09 23.78 -8.63
C THR A 103 -15.29 24.03 -9.91
N LEU A 104 -15.86 23.77 -11.09
CA LEU A 104 -15.24 24.09 -12.38
C LEU A 104 -15.05 25.58 -12.57
N GLN A 105 -16.02 26.40 -12.17
CA GLN A 105 -15.90 27.85 -12.26
C GLN A 105 -14.81 28.41 -11.32
N ARG A 106 -14.63 27.78 -10.15
CA ARG A 106 -13.53 28.08 -9.22
C ARG A 106 -12.17 27.61 -9.74
N ALA A 107 -12.13 26.45 -10.41
CA ALA A 107 -10.90 25.95 -11.03
C ALA A 107 -10.46 26.83 -12.21
N ASN A 108 -11.38 27.21 -13.10
CA ASN A 108 -11.08 28.08 -14.23
C ASN A 108 -10.66 29.49 -13.81
N SER A 109 -11.23 30.04 -12.74
CA SER A 109 -10.80 31.33 -12.21
C SER A 109 -9.43 31.27 -11.52
N ALA A 110 -9.11 30.15 -10.84
CA ALA A 110 -7.78 29.92 -10.30
C ALA A 110 -6.71 29.76 -11.39
N VAL A 111 -7.03 29.03 -12.48
CA VAL A 111 -6.15 28.91 -13.65
C VAL A 111 -5.94 30.27 -14.33
N SER A 112 -7.00 31.07 -14.52
CA SER A 112 -6.88 32.42 -15.09
C SER A 112 -6.08 33.39 -14.20
N PHE A 113 -6.14 33.24 -12.87
CA PHE A 113 -5.33 34.02 -11.95
C PHE A 113 -3.85 33.62 -12.00
N ALA A 114 -3.57 32.32 -12.11
CA ALA A 114 -2.21 31.81 -12.30
C ALA A 114 -1.60 32.28 -13.63
N ASP A 115 -2.39 32.27 -14.71
CA ASP A 115 -1.97 32.77 -16.03
C ASP A 115 -1.67 34.28 -16.01
N GLY A 116 -2.46 35.05 -15.25
CA GLY A 116 -2.19 36.48 -15.02
C GLY A 116 -0.92 36.74 -14.21
N PHE A 117 -0.58 35.85 -13.27
CA PHE A 117 0.66 35.96 -12.49
C PHE A 117 1.89 35.57 -13.32
N VAL A 118 1.78 34.58 -14.20
CA VAL A 118 2.82 34.23 -15.19
C VAL A 118 3.06 35.40 -16.15
N SER A 119 1.99 36.07 -16.62
CA SER A 119 2.11 37.25 -17.48
C SER A 119 2.70 38.49 -16.79
N PHE A 120 2.64 38.59 -15.46
CA PHE A 120 3.29 39.66 -14.68
C PHE A 120 4.77 39.37 -14.39
N GLY A 121 5.22 38.13 -14.59
CA GLY A 121 6.60 37.69 -14.39
C GLY A 121 7.54 37.89 -15.59
N GLU A 122 7.04 38.35 -16.74
CA GLU A 122 7.84 38.68 -17.92
C GLU A 122 8.16 40.19 -18.02
N THR A 123 8.52 40.84 -16.91
CA THR A 123 9.29 42.09 -17.02
C THR A 123 10.72 41.73 -17.43
N GLU A 124 11.12 42.19 -18.62
CA GLU A 124 12.44 42.00 -19.24
C GLU A 124 13.59 42.12 -18.21
N PRO A 125 14.63 41.27 -18.28
CA PRO A 125 15.81 41.45 -17.45
C PRO A 125 16.54 42.71 -17.93
N ASP A 126 16.47 43.77 -17.11
CA ASP A 126 17.33 44.94 -17.26
C ASP A 126 18.78 44.47 -17.37
N ALA A 127 19.39 44.76 -18.52
CA ALA A 127 20.76 44.40 -18.86
C ALA A 127 21.80 45.21 -18.06
N ASN A 128 21.70 45.22 -16.72
CA ASN A 128 22.73 45.73 -15.82
C ASN A 128 22.44 45.40 -14.34
N TYR A 129 22.53 44.13 -13.93
CA TYR A 129 22.55 43.80 -12.50
C TYR A 129 23.71 42.84 -12.17
N ASP A 130 24.61 43.38 -11.35
CA ASP A 130 25.81 42.78 -10.78
C ASP A 130 25.44 41.79 -9.67
N GLY A 131 26.22 40.72 -9.54
CA GLY A 131 25.89 39.58 -8.71
C GLY A 131 25.80 39.90 -7.21
N HIS A 132 24.62 39.67 -6.63
CA HIS A 132 24.50 39.27 -5.23
C HIS A 132 23.33 38.32 -5.04
N THR A 133 23.62 37.18 -4.41
CA THR A 133 22.67 36.19 -3.92
C THR A 133 21.74 36.82 -2.88
N ASP A 134 20.48 36.37 -2.80
CA ASP A 134 19.90 35.94 -1.52
C ASP A 134 18.61 35.13 -1.73
N GLU A 135 18.50 34.08 -0.92
CA GLU A 135 17.37 33.17 -0.74
C GLU A 135 16.04 33.90 -0.53
N VAL A 136 14.94 33.35 -1.06
CA VAL A 136 13.79 32.94 -0.24
C VAL A 136 13.04 31.80 -0.94
N VAL A 137 13.28 30.58 -0.46
CA VAL A 137 12.31 29.48 -0.54
C VAL A 137 11.27 29.74 0.56
N THR A 138 10.00 29.96 0.22
CA THR A 138 8.91 29.82 1.21
C THR A 138 7.83 28.92 0.68
N ALA A 139 7.71 27.78 1.37
CA ALA A 139 6.75 26.71 1.19
C ALA A 139 5.30 27.20 1.20
N ALA A 140 4.51 26.69 0.26
CA ALA A 140 3.06 26.72 0.34
C ALA A 140 2.61 25.83 1.51
N ALA A 141 2.21 26.47 2.60
CA ALA A 141 1.58 25.85 3.75
C ALA A 141 0.18 25.31 3.36
N LEU A 142 -0.05 24.02 3.60
CA LEU A 142 -1.38 23.40 3.58
C LEU A 142 -2.16 23.85 4.83
N PRO A 143 -3.35 24.44 4.73
CA PRO A 143 -4.19 24.72 5.89
C PRO A 143 -4.95 23.46 6.32
N GLY A 144 -4.44 22.84 7.39
CA GLY A 144 -5.18 22.47 8.60
C GLY A 144 -6.61 21.93 8.50
N GLU A 145 -6.71 20.60 8.62
CA GLU A 145 -7.41 19.89 9.68
C GLU A 145 -8.27 20.75 10.64
N GLN A 146 -9.60 20.62 10.56
CA GLN A 146 -10.49 20.80 11.71
C GLN A 146 -11.52 19.66 11.80
N ALA A 147 -11.23 18.75 12.73
CA ALA A 147 -12.12 18.17 13.72
C ALA A 147 -13.41 17.45 13.26
N MET A 148 -13.33 16.11 13.25
CA MET A 148 -14.45 15.24 13.59
C MET A 148 -14.78 15.33 15.10
N ALA A 149 -16.09 15.31 15.41
CA ALA A 149 -16.78 14.61 16.52
C ALA A 149 -17.81 15.51 17.26
N PRO A 150 -18.83 14.96 17.96
CA PRO A 150 -19.58 13.71 17.78
C PRO A 150 -21.11 13.95 17.66
N MET A 151 -21.85 13.00 17.07
CA MET A 151 -23.32 12.96 17.15
C MET A 151 -23.77 12.71 18.60
N SER A 152 -24.29 13.74 19.26
CA SER A 152 -25.09 13.63 20.49
C SER A 152 -26.58 13.75 20.18
N LYS A 153 -27.34 12.80 20.74
CA LYS A 153 -28.79 12.65 20.73
C LYS A 153 -29.59 13.96 20.85
N LEU A 154 -30.67 14.05 20.07
CA LEU A 154 -31.92 14.68 20.52
C LEU A 154 -33.10 13.96 19.86
N GLY A 155 -33.93 13.30 20.66
CA GLY A 155 -35.21 12.79 20.23
C GLY A 155 -36.31 13.83 20.47
N SER A 156 -37.36 13.77 19.66
CA SER A 156 -38.76 14.08 20.00
C SER A 156 -39.56 14.14 18.72
N GLU A 157 -40.32 13.09 18.43
CA GLU A 157 -41.77 13.08 18.12
C GLU A 157 -42.21 11.65 17.80
#